data_AF-A0A3A5WGH9-F1
#
_entry.id   AF-A0A3A5WGH9-F1
#
_cell.length_a   1.000
_cell.length_b   1.000
_cell.length_c   1.000
_cell.angle_alpha   90.00
_cell.angle_beta   90.00
_cell.angle_gamma   90.00
#
_symmetry.space_group_name_H-M   'P 1'
#
loop_
_entity.id
_entity.type
_entity.pdbx_description
1 polymer ?
#
loop_
_entity_poly.entity_id
_entity_poly.type
_entity_poly.pdbx_seq_one_letter_code
_entity_poly.pdbx_strand_id
1 'polypeptide(L)'
;GLITDATQDWWRVRIHGIGGLVLLLSLPGRWNGTNIILITTLIIVLEYAIKKNVRKSHSIHLPDPMFDYEGRRRNVTFVDCSCQGVAYPINTSPENTGLLRYDALCQNYEEREDLIDHVNLYGISDLIIGGCTSQPLPNSFKESLQSIHCSLRGLDLLGLQGSLHQSNAQLKDEVNIAMANLVDPWNRNQRFASIRTIIDKSDSAEIVQNDSVHWKEQTTGQLRINVHTWTDEEKELLR
;
A
#
# COMPACT_ATOMS: atom_id res chain seq x y z
N GLY A 1 -13.78 5.69 17.22
CA GLY A 1 -13.43 5.31 15.85
C GLY A 1 -12.65 6.46 15.25
N LEU A 2 -11.51 6.20 14.63
CA LEU A 2 -10.79 7.23 13.86
C LEU A 2 -11.66 7.69 12.69
N ILE A 3 -11.57 8.99 12.36
CA ILE A 3 -12.22 9.57 11.18
C ILE A 3 -11.25 9.39 10.01
N THR A 4 -11.60 8.50 9.09
CA THR A 4 -10.90 8.25 7.82
C THR A 4 -11.69 8.86 6.67
N ASP A 5 -11.09 9.09 5.50
CA ASP A 5 -11.83 9.64 4.34
C ASP A 5 -13.10 8.85 4.00
N ALA A 6 -13.04 7.52 4.12
CA ALA A 6 -14.19 6.63 3.87
C ALA A 6 -15.33 6.79 4.88
N THR A 7 -15.03 7.19 6.11
CA THR A 7 -16.02 7.36 7.19
C THR A 7 -16.37 8.82 7.46
N GLN A 8 -15.65 9.76 6.83
CA GLN A 8 -15.77 11.20 7.02
C GLN A 8 -17.17 11.69 6.67
N ASP A 9 -17.70 11.34 5.49
CA ASP A 9 -19.01 11.86 5.05
C ASP A 9 -20.14 11.42 5.98
N TRP A 10 -20.07 10.20 6.48
CA TRP A 10 -21.04 9.66 7.43
C TRP A 10 -20.96 10.35 8.79
N TRP A 11 -19.75 10.59 9.30
CA TRP A 11 -19.53 11.34 10.55
C TRP A 11 -19.91 12.82 10.40
N ARG A 12 -19.59 13.43 9.27
CA ARG A 12 -19.90 14.81 8.90
C ARG A 12 -21.41 15.05 8.91
N VAL A 13 -22.20 14.16 8.30
CA VAL A 13 -23.68 14.24 8.33
C VAL A 13 -24.23 14.15 9.76
N ARG A 14 -23.66 13.27 10.60
CA ARG A 14 -24.08 13.12 12.00
C ARG A 14 -23.77 14.35 12.85
N ILE A 15 -22.55 14.90 12.73
CA ILE A 15 -22.11 16.06 13.50
C ILE A 15 -22.90 17.30 13.07
N HIS A 16 -23.09 17.53 11.77
CA HIS A 16 -23.90 18.63 11.27
C HIS A 16 -25.38 18.47 11.64
N GLY A 17 -25.92 17.26 11.57
CA GLY A 17 -27.30 16.96 11.95
C GLY A 17 -27.57 17.15 13.44
N ILE A 18 -26.74 16.57 14.31
CA ILE A 18 -26.88 16.69 15.77
C ILE A 18 -26.56 18.12 16.23
N GLY A 19 -25.47 18.72 15.74
CA GLY A 19 -25.08 20.08 16.09
C GLY A 19 -26.13 21.12 15.65
N GLY A 20 -26.66 20.98 14.44
CA GLY A 20 -27.74 21.83 13.93
C GLY A 20 -29.04 21.67 14.71
N LEU A 21 -29.42 20.43 15.05
CA LEU A 21 -30.62 20.16 15.83
C LEU A 21 -30.51 20.69 17.27
N VAL A 22 -29.36 20.49 17.92
CA VAL A 22 -29.10 21.03 19.27
C VAL A 22 -29.20 22.55 19.25
N LEU A 23 -28.56 23.24 18.30
CA LEU A 23 -28.66 24.70 18.17
C LEU A 23 -30.10 25.18 17.93
N LEU A 24 -30.84 24.48 17.06
CA LEU A 24 -32.23 24.80 16.76
C LEU A 24 -33.14 24.69 18.00
N LEU A 25 -32.89 23.69 18.85
CA LEU A 25 -33.66 23.45 20.08
C LEU A 25 -33.23 24.32 21.26
N SER A 26 -31.98 24.78 21.29
CA SER A 26 -31.41 25.55 22.40
C SER A 26 -31.77 27.03 22.37
N LEU A 27 -32.17 27.57 21.20
CA LEU A 27 -32.37 29.00 21.00
C LEU A 27 -33.86 29.37 20.98
N PRO A 28 -34.38 30.12 21.98
CA PRO A 28 -35.74 30.63 21.95
C PRO A 28 -35.88 31.73 20.89
N GLY A 29 -36.88 31.62 20.02
CA GLY A 29 -37.03 32.50 18.85
C GLY A 29 -36.40 31.87 17.60
N ARG A 30 -37.11 30.88 17.04
CA ARG A 30 -36.61 29.88 16.07
C ARG A 30 -36.06 30.43 14.75
N TRP A 31 -36.19 31.73 14.49
CA TRP A 31 -35.83 32.38 13.21
C TRP A 31 -35.36 33.83 13.36
N ASN A 32 -34.46 34.09 14.32
CA ASN A 32 -33.77 35.39 14.41
C ASN A 32 -32.47 35.38 13.58
N GLY A 33 -32.11 36.50 12.93
CA GLY A 33 -30.91 36.61 12.09
C GLY A 33 -29.61 36.26 12.82
N THR A 34 -29.55 36.53 14.12
CA THR A 34 -28.42 36.15 14.99
C THR A 34 -28.23 34.63 15.09
N ASN A 35 -29.31 33.86 15.09
CA ASN A 35 -29.25 32.39 15.17
C ASN A 35 -28.73 31.79 13.87
N ILE A 36 -29.09 32.39 12.73
CA ILE A 36 -28.59 31.98 11.41
C ILE A 36 -27.07 32.22 11.32
N ILE A 37 -26.59 33.36 11.82
CA ILE A 37 -25.15 33.66 11.87
C ILE A 37 -24.42 32.64 12.76
N LEU A 38 -24.93 32.35 13.96
CA LEU A 38 -24.36 31.36 14.88
C LEU A 38 -24.24 29.96 14.29
N ILE A 39 -25.30 29.48 13.62
CA ILE A 39 -25.30 28.17 12.94
C ILE A 39 -24.26 28.16 11.81
N THR A 40 -24.19 29.24 11.03
CA THR A 40 -23.24 29.35 9.91
C THR A 40 -21.80 29.34 10.42
N THR A 41 -21.49 30.08 11.48
CA THR A 41 -20.16 30.08 12.10
C THR A 41 -19.80 28.71 12.66
N LEU A 42 -20.74 28.01 13.31
CA LEU A 42 -20.49 26.65 13.80
C LEU A 42 -20.14 25.70 12.65
N ILE A 43 -20.90 25.72 11.55
CA ILE A 43 -20.65 24.87 10.38
C ILE A 43 -19.26 25.16 9.81
N ILE A 44 -18.88 26.43 9.67
CA ILE A 44 -17.56 26.82 9.17
C ILE A 44 -16.44 26.30 10.07
N VAL A 45 -16.56 26.47 11.39
CA VAL A 45 -15.56 26.01 12.36
C VAL A 45 -15.45 24.48 12.35
N LEU A 46 -16.59 23.77 12.29
CA LEU A 46 -16.63 22.31 12.19
C LEU A 46 -16.01 21.81 10.90
N GLU A 47 -16.35 22.39 9.75
CA GLU A 47 -15.73 22.04 8.46
C GLU A 47 -14.23 22.27 8.47
N TYR A 48 -13.78 23.38 9.05
CA TYR A 48 -12.36 23.67 9.18
C TYR A 48 -11.65 22.67 10.09
N ALA A 49 -12.23 22.34 11.24
CA ALA A 49 -11.68 21.37 12.18
C ALA A 49 -11.65 19.95 11.61
N ILE A 50 -12.71 19.51 10.93
CA ILE A 50 -12.79 18.19 10.29
C ILE A 50 -11.75 18.11 9.17
N LYS A 51 -11.75 19.06 8.22
CA LYS A 51 -10.80 19.04 7.09
C LYS A 51 -9.34 19.08 7.53
N LYS A 52 -9.04 19.77 8.64
CA LYS A 52 -7.67 19.85 9.17
C LYS A 52 -7.24 18.60 9.93
N ASN A 53 -8.17 17.91 10.58
CA ASN A 53 -7.88 16.75 11.43
C ASN A 53 -8.15 15.40 10.76
N VAL A 54 -8.71 15.38 9.55
CA VAL A 54 -8.83 14.15 8.76
C VAL A 54 -7.45 13.77 8.24
N ARG A 55 -6.99 12.59 8.64
CA ARG A 55 -5.84 11.94 8.02
C ARG A 55 -6.23 11.57 6.60
N LYS A 56 -5.47 12.04 5.62
CA LYS A 56 -5.64 11.64 4.22
C LYS A 56 -5.56 10.12 4.15
N SER A 57 -6.55 9.49 3.54
CA SER A 57 -6.53 8.04 3.37
C SER A 57 -5.46 7.70 2.34
N HIS A 58 -4.45 6.98 2.79
CA HIS A 58 -3.38 6.46 1.95
C HIS A 58 -3.80 5.22 1.15
N SER A 59 -5.05 4.76 1.30
CA SER A 59 -5.59 3.57 0.65
C SER A 59 -6.08 3.82 -0.78
N ILE A 60 -5.52 3.10 -1.75
CA ILE A 60 -6.01 3.04 -3.13
C ILE A 60 -7.05 1.93 -3.27
N HIS A 61 -6.71 0.73 -2.78
CA HIS A 61 -7.63 -0.42 -2.75
C HIS A 61 -7.47 -1.18 -1.42
N LEU A 62 -8.60 -1.65 -0.89
CA LEU A 62 -8.63 -2.50 0.30
C LEU A 62 -8.42 -3.96 -0.10
N PRO A 63 -7.73 -4.77 0.73
CA PRO A 63 -7.52 -6.17 0.45
C PRO A 63 -8.81 -6.97 0.63
N ASP A 64 -9.02 -7.94 -0.26
CA ASP A 64 -10.05 -8.96 -0.07
C ASP A 64 -9.41 -10.20 0.57
N PRO A 65 -10.12 -10.91 1.47
CA PRO A 65 -9.57 -12.09 2.11
C PRO A 65 -9.28 -13.20 1.11
N MET A 66 -8.05 -13.69 1.13
CA MET A 66 -7.62 -14.85 0.36
C MET A 66 -7.21 -15.98 1.31
N PHE A 67 -7.26 -17.23 0.83
CA PHE A 67 -6.81 -18.38 1.59
C PHE A 67 -5.49 -18.90 1.01
N ASP A 68 -4.52 -19.16 1.89
CA ASP A 68 -3.29 -19.84 1.47
C ASP A 68 -3.52 -21.34 1.28
N TYR A 69 -2.47 -22.04 0.85
CA TYR A 69 -2.50 -23.49 0.62
C TYR A 69 -2.74 -24.31 1.90
N GLU A 70 -2.52 -23.71 3.08
CA GLU A 70 -2.80 -24.30 4.40
C GLU A 70 -4.22 -23.99 4.89
N GLY A 71 -5.01 -23.26 4.10
CA GLY A 71 -6.37 -22.85 4.45
C GLY A 71 -6.42 -21.72 5.48
N ARG A 72 -5.31 -21.04 5.76
CA ARG A 72 -5.27 -19.86 6.63
C ARG A 72 -5.73 -18.65 5.83
N ARG A 73 -6.59 -17.84 6.45
CA ARG A 73 -7.04 -16.55 5.92
C ARG A 73 -5.89 -15.56 5.94
N ARG A 74 -5.63 -14.95 4.79
CA ARG A 74 -4.58 -13.96 4.55
C ARG A 74 -5.22 -12.71 3.93
N ASN A 75 -4.85 -11.55 4.46
CA ASN A 75 -5.20 -10.25 3.92
C ASN A 75 -3.88 -9.57 3.54
N VAL A 76 -3.57 -9.56 2.24
CA VAL A 76 -2.27 -9.15 1.71
C VAL A 76 -2.37 -7.74 1.17
N THR A 77 -1.45 -6.86 1.56
CA THR A 77 -1.46 -5.46 1.12
C THR A 77 -0.07 -5.03 0.66
N PHE A 78 -0.02 -4.47 -0.54
CA PHE A 78 1.14 -3.80 -1.10
C PHE A 78 1.18 -2.35 -0.62
N VAL A 79 2.38 -1.88 -0.34
CA VAL A 79 2.64 -0.53 0.09
C VAL A 79 3.62 0.11 -0.87
N ASP A 80 3.11 1.04 -1.68
CA ASP A 80 3.89 1.90 -2.55
C ASP A 80 4.53 3.01 -1.71
N CYS A 81 5.80 2.84 -1.34
CA CYS A 81 6.58 3.87 -0.66
C CYS A 81 7.44 4.59 -1.70
N SER A 82 7.15 5.87 -1.96
CA SER A 82 7.82 6.61 -3.03
C SER A 82 9.30 6.92 -2.73
N CYS A 83 9.74 6.76 -1.48
CA CYS A 83 11.09 7.09 -1.03
C CYS A 83 11.49 8.52 -1.43
N GLN A 84 10.61 9.48 -1.16
CA GLN A 84 10.71 10.87 -1.63
C GLN A 84 10.62 11.02 -3.17
N GLY A 85 9.81 10.19 -3.82
CA GLY A 85 9.59 10.21 -5.27
C GLY A 85 10.68 9.56 -6.12
N VAL A 86 11.67 8.92 -5.51
CA VAL A 86 12.79 8.26 -6.21
C VAL A 86 12.41 6.86 -6.68
N ALA A 87 11.69 6.12 -5.85
CA ALA A 87 11.33 4.73 -6.13
C ALA A 87 10.29 4.61 -7.24
N TYR A 88 10.32 3.49 -7.97
CA TYR A 88 9.37 3.20 -9.02
C TYR A 88 7.96 3.00 -8.43
N PRO A 89 6.94 3.70 -8.95
CA PRO A 89 5.59 3.64 -8.39
C PRO A 89 4.89 2.31 -8.72
N ILE A 90 4.26 1.70 -7.71
CA ILE A 90 3.35 0.57 -7.92
C ILE A 90 1.97 1.11 -8.30
N ASN A 91 1.63 0.99 -9.59
CA ASN A 91 0.35 1.48 -10.10
C ASN A 91 -0.79 0.45 -10.00
N THR A 92 -0.44 -0.84 -9.89
CA THR A 92 -1.41 -1.95 -9.88
C THR A 92 -0.91 -3.02 -8.92
N SER A 93 -1.79 -3.50 -8.05
CA SER A 93 -1.53 -4.66 -7.21
C SER A 93 -2.20 -5.91 -7.80
N PRO A 94 -1.69 -7.13 -7.49
CA PRO A 94 -2.37 -8.38 -7.84
C PRO A 94 -3.82 -8.45 -7.34
N GLU A 95 -4.64 -9.29 -7.99
CA GLU A 95 -6.04 -9.48 -7.58
C GLU A 95 -6.17 -9.88 -6.11
N ASN A 96 -7.24 -9.38 -5.45
CA ASN A 96 -7.53 -9.56 -4.03
C ASN A 96 -6.49 -8.97 -3.06
N THR A 97 -5.52 -8.18 -3.54
CA THR A 97 -4.53 -7.53 -2.68
C THR A 97 -4.78 -6.03 -2.56
N GLY A 98 -4.58 -5.51 -1.35
CA GLY A 98 -4.69 -4.09 -1.09
C GLY A 98 -3.50 -3.31 -1.67
N LEU A 99 -3.69 -2.02 -1.89
CA LEU A 99 -2.62 -1.10 -2.29
C LEU A 99 -2.74 0.20 -1.47
N LEU A 100 -1.70 0.51 -0.71
CA LEU A 100 -1.54 1.75 0.05
C LEU A 100 -0.37 2.55 -0.51
N ARG A 101 -0.42 3.88 -0.42
CA ARG A 101 0.65 4.75 -0.93
C ARG A 101 1.13 5.74 0.12
N TYR A 102 2.43 5.76 0.35
CA TYR A 102 3.13 6.62 1.31
C TYR A 102 4.37 7.25 0.68
N ASP A 103 4.82 8.37 1.22
CA ASP A 103 5.95 9.10 0.63
C ASP A 103 7.30 8.60 1.16
N ALA A 104 7.45 8.48 2.48
CA ALA A 104 8.74 8.18 3.08
C ALA A 104 8.61 7.49 4.44
N LEU A 105 8.15 6.23 4.45
CA LEU A 105 7.99 5.43 5.67
C LEU A 105 9.25 5.32 6.55
N CYS A 106 10.45 5.44 5.97
CA CYS A 106 11.69 5.42 6.73
C CYS A 106 11.92 6.70 7.56
N GLN A 107 11.38 7.84 7.14
CA GLN A 107 11.59 9.14 7.78
C GLN A 107 10.35 9.68 8.49
N ASN A 108 9.16 9.38 7.97
CA ASN A 108 7.92 9.92 8.49
C ASN A 108 7.32 9.00 9.55
N TYR A 109 7.29 9.47 10.80
CA TYR A 109 6.66 8.75 11.90
C TYR A 109 5.13 8.68 11.77
N GLU A 110 4.50 9.75 11.29
CA GLU A 110 3.03 9.80 11.18
C GLU A 110 2.51 8.80 10.16
N GLU A 111 3.20 8.64 9.02
CA GLU A 111 2.87 7.61 8.01
C GLU A 111 3.00 6.19 8.57
N ARG A 112 4.01 5.94 9.42
CA ARG A 112 4.19 4.64 10.06
C ARG A 112 3.08 4.32 11.05
N GLU A 113 2.68 5.30 11.86
CA GLU A 113 1.56 5.11 12.81
C GLU A 113 0.24 4.90 12.07
N ASP A 114 0.00 5.68 11.01
CA ASP A 114 -1.17 5.50 10.14
C ASP A 114 -1.21 4.10 9.51
N LEU A 115 -0.06 3.61 9.04
CA LEU A 115 0.07 2.27 8.49
C LEU A 115 -0.20 1.18 9.54
N ILE A 116 0.31 1.32 10.77
CA ILE A 116 0.01 0.40 11.88
C ILE A 116 -1.50 0.40 12.19
N ASP A 117 -2.10 1.58 12.31
CA ASP A 117 -3.54 1.74 12.54
C ASP A 117 -4.35 1.05 11.44
N HIS A 118 -3.94 1.22 10.18
CA HIS A 118 -4.59 0.62 9.02
C HIS A 118 -4.45 -0.92 9.02
N VAL A 119 -3.25 -1.44 9.31
CA VAL A 119 -3.01 -2.89 9.42
C VAL A 119 -3.90 -3.52 10.49
N ASN A 120 -4.01 -2.88 11.65
CA ASN A 120 -4.83 -3.37 12.74
C ASN A 120 -6.33 -3.28 12.41
N LEU A 121 -6.79 -2.17 11.83
CA LEU A 121 -8.20 -1.95 11.52
C LEU A 121 -8.75 -2.94 10.48
N TYR A 122 -7.97 -3.23 9.44
CA TYR A 122 -8.37 -4.12 8.35
C TYR A 122 -7.86 -5.56 8.50
N GLY A 123 -7.17 -5.86 9.61
CA GLY A 123 -6.64 -7.19 9.90
C GLY A 123 -5.68 -7.68 8.81
N ILE A 124 -4.77 -6.81 8.35
CA ILE A 124 -3.79 -7.13 7.30
C ILE A 124 -2.76 -8.11 7.88
N SER A 125 -2.65 -9.30 7.29
CA SER A 125 -1.73 -10.34 7.75
C SER A 125 -0.34 -10.20 7.13
N ASP A 126 -0.25 -9.62 5.93
CA ASP A 126 0.98 -9.58 5.16
C ASP A 126 1.14 -8.22 4.48
N LEU A 127 2.22 -7.53 4.81
CA LEU A 127 2.57 -6.22 4.31
C LEU A 127 3.81 -6.30 3.42
N ILE A 128 3.67 -5.86 2.18
CA ILE A 128 4.74 -5.91 1.18
C ILE A 128 5.09 -4.49 0.75
N ILE A 129 6.28 -4.02 1.10
CA ILE A 129 6.74 -2.66 0.77
C ILE A 129 7.49 -2.67 -0.56
N GLY A 130 7.04 -1.83 -1.48
CA GLY A 130 7.67 -1.61 -2.79
C GLY A 130 9.03 -0.91 -2.70
N GLY A 131 9.08 0.29 -2.11
CA GLY A 131 10.19 1.23 -2.24
C GLY A 131 11.59 0.67 -1.93
N CYS A 132 12.08 0.93 -0.72
CA CYS A 132 13.36 0.38 -0.27
C CYS A 132 13.19 -1.04 0.28
N THR A 133 14.30 -1.67 0.66
CA THR A 133 14.26 -2.88 1.49
C THR A 133 13.55 -2.59 2.82
N SER A 134 13.10 -3.63 3.53
CA SER A 134 12.55 -3.45 4.88
C SER A 134 13.62 -3.11 5.93
N GLN A 135 14.91 -3.18 5.58
CA GLN A 135 16.04 -2.91 6.48
C GLN A 135 16.03 -1.50 7.09
N PRO A 136 15.93 -0.39 6.31
CA PRO A 136 15.95 0.99 6.83
C PRO A 136 14.76 1.39 7.71
N LEU A 137 13.74 0.53 7.84
CA LEU A 137 12.61 0.83 8.73
C LEU A 137 13.01 0.66 10.20
N PRO A 138 12.54 1.54 11.11
CA PRO A 138 12.86 1.44 12.52
C PRO A 138 12.43 0.09 13.13
N ASN A 139 13.23 -0.43 14.08
CA ASN A 139 12.90 -1.69 14.75
C ASN A 139 11.58 -1.60 15.53
N SER A 140 11.28 -0.45 16.15
CA SER A 140 10.01 -0.22 16.83
C SER A 140 8.80 -0.44 15.92
N PHE A 141 8.89 0.00 14.66
CA PHE A 141 7.82 -0.22 13.68
C PHE A 141 7.67 -1.71 13.31
N LYS A 142 8.79 -2.41 13.13
CA LYS A 142 8.79 -3.85 12.82
C LYS A 142 8.21 -4.66 13.97
N GLU A 143 8.60 -4.34 15.21
CA GLU A 143 8.09 -4.97 16.42
C GLU A 143 6.58 -4.72 16.60
N SER A 144 6.11 -3.49 16.34
CA SER A 144 4.68 -3.19 16.35
C SER A 144 3.90 -4.04 15.34
N LEU A 145 4.38 -4.16 14.10
CA LEU A 145 3.74 -5.03 13.09
C LEU A 145 3.76 -6.50 13.50
N GLN A 146 4.87 -6.99 14.07
CA GLN A 146 4.97 -8.37 14.57
C GLN A 146 3.99 -8.62 15.72
N SER A 147 3.78 -7.65 16.61
CA SER A 147 2.86 -7.78 17.75
C SER A 147 1.40 -7.95 17.32
N ILE A 148 1.03 -7.41 16.16
CA ILE A 148 -0.28 -7.58 15.53
C ILE A 148 -0.32 -8.73 14.52
N HIS A 149 0.67 -9.63 14.56
CA HIS A 149 0.80 -10.82 13.71
C HIS A 149 0.85 -10.50 12.20
N CYS A 150 1.39 -9.32 11.85
CA CYS A 150 1.60 -8.90 10.47
C CYS A 150 3.04 -9.19 10.03
N SER A 151 3.18 -9.91 8.92
CA SER A 151 4.49 -10.19 8.31
C SER A 151 4.92 -9.02 7.43
N LEU A 152 6.14 -8.53 7.61
CA LEU A 152 6.70 -7.42 6.85
C LEU A 152 7.73 -7.92 5.83
N ARG A 153 7.51 -7.62 4.54
CA ARG A 153 8.42 -7.94 3.43
C ARG A 153 8.77 -6.68 2.63
N GLY A 154 9.97 -6.63 2.06
CA GLY A 154 10.41 -5.54 1.18
C GLY A 154 10.81 -6.10 -0.19
N LEU A 155 10.39 -5.42 -1.26
CA LEU A 155 10.65 -5.81 -2.66
C LEU A 155 11.98 -5.28 -3.22
N ASP A 156 12.56 -4.27 -2.58
CA ASP A 156 13.76 -3.56 -3.08
C ASP A 156 13.58 -3.03 -4.52
N LEU A 157 12.45 -2.35 -4.78
CA LEU A 157 12.22 -1.75 -6.10
C LEU A 157 13.23 -0.65 -6.42
N LEU A 158 13.79 0.00 -5.39
CA LEU A 158 14.88 0.97 -5.56
C LEU A 158 16.14 0.32 -6.13
N GLY A 159 16.55 -0.84 -5.60
CA GLY A 159 17.65 -1.62 -6.14
C GLY A 159 17.37 -2.15 -7.54
N LEU A 160 16.14 -2.60 -7.80
CA LEU A 160 15.71 -3.08 -9.12
C LEU A 160 15.77 -1.97 -10.18
N GLN A 161 15.26 -0.78 -9.86
CA GLN A 161 15.25 0.38 -10.75
C GLN A 161 16.67 0.88 -11.05
N GLY A 162 17.54 0.95 -10.05
CA GLY A 162 18.85 1.56 -10.20
C GLY A 162 18.75 3.01 -10.69
N SER A 163 19.43 3.35 -11.79
CA SER A 163 19.42 4.69 -12.41
C SER A 163 18.35 4.87 -13.49
N LEU A 164 17.48 3.88 -13.71
CA LEU A 164 16.50 3.91 -14.78
C LEU A 164 15.38 4.93 -14.51
N HIS A 165 14.88 5.52 -15.59
CA HIS A 165 13.71 6.39 -15.55
C HIS A 165 12.42 5.58 -15.39
N GLN A 166 11.45 6.14 -14.65
CA GLN A 166 10.16 5.49 -14.36
C GLN A 166 9.30 5.20 -15.60
N SER A 167 9.60 5.83 -16.74
CA SER A 167 8.91 5.58 -18.02
C SER A 167 9.43 4.36 -18.78
N ASN A 168 10.42 3.63 -18.24
CA ASN A 168 10.96 2.45 -18.90
C ASN A 168 9.91 1.31 -18.87
N ALA A 169 9.48 0.87 -20.06
CA ALA A 169 8.47 -0.18 -20.20
C ALA A 169 8.98 -1.54 -19.71
N GLN A 170 10.25 -1.88 -19.95
CA GLN A 170 10.84 -3.12 -19.45
C GLN A 170 10.88 -3.13 -17.91
N LEU A 171 11.20 -2.00 -17.29
CA LEU A 171 11.21 -1.88 -15.83
C LEU A 171 9.81 -2.14 -15.24
N LYS A 172 8.75 -1.71 -15.92
CA LYS A 172 7.37 -2.02 -15.50
C LYS A 172 7.13 -3.52 -15.41
N ASP A 173 7.57 -4.27 -16.42
CA ASP A 173 7.41 -5.73 -16.45
C ASP A 173 8.27 -6.39 -15.37
N GLU A 174 9.51 -5.93 -15.17
CA GLU A 174 10.40 -6.43 -14.12
C GLU A 174 9.83 -6.18 -12.71
N VAL A 175 9.21 -5.01 -12.47
CA VAL A 175 8.52 -4.70 -11.21
C VAL A 175 7.32 -5.62 -10.99
N ASN A 176 6.52 -5.87 -12.03
CA ASN A 176 5.40 -6.81 -11.97
C ASN A 176 5.87 -8.24 -11.68
N ILE A 177 6.97 -8.67 -12.31
CA ILE A 177 7.60 -9.97 -12.03
C ILE A 177 8.09 -10.02 -10.58
N ALA A 178 8.74 -8.97 -10.08
CA ALA A 178 9.21 -8.91 -8.69
C ALA A 178 8.06 -9.05 -7.68
N MET A 179 6.92 -8.40 -7.93
CA MET A 179 5.71 -8.55 -7.11
C MET A 179 5.13 -9.98 -7.18
N ALA A 180 5.09 -10.59 -8.36
CA ALA A 180 4.59 -11.94 -8.55
C ALA A 180 5.53 -13.01 -7.96
N ASN A 181 6.82 -12.71 -7.87
CA ASN A 181 7.87 -13.63 -7.46
C ASN A 181 8.03 -13.79 -5.93
N LEU A 182 7.16 -13.18 -5.14
CA LEU A 182 7.18 -13.33 -3.69
C LEU A 182 6.91 -14.77 -3.26
N VAL A 183 7.71 -15.26 -2.31
CA VAL A 183 7.55 -16.56 -1.67
C VAL A 183 6.72 -16.37 -0.41
N ASP A 184 5.54 -17.02 -0.37
CA ASP A 184 4.48 -16.75 0.64
C ASP A 184 4.01 -15.28 0.54
N PRO A 185 2.71 -14.98 0.36
CA PRO A 185 1.52 -15.82 0.49
C PRO A 185 1.24 -16.74 -0.71
N TRP A 186 1.97 -16.55 -1.82
CA TRP A 186 1.76 -17.32 -3.04
C TRP A 186 2.40 -18.68 -2.94
N ASN A 187 1.69 -19.71 -3.42
CA ASN A 187 2.30 -21.01 -3.59
C ASN A 187 3.21 -21.02 -4.84
N ARG A 188 4.11 -22.01 -4.91
CA ARG A 188 5.07 -22.17 -6.01
C ARG A 188 4.37 -22.12 -7.37
N ASN A 189 3.31 -22.90 -7.55
CA ASN A 189 2.63 -23.03 -8.85
C ASN A 189 1.97 -21.72 -9.30
N GLN A 190 1.30 -21.01 -8.40
CA GLN A 190 0.71 -19.68 -8.66
C GLN A 190 1.78 -18.68 -9.06
N ARG A 191 2.89 -18.63 -8.29
CA ARG A 191 4.04 -17.77 -8.61
C ARG A 191 4.56 -18.03 -10.02
N PHE A 192 4.83 -19.28 -10.37
CA PHE A 192 5.33 -19.64 -11.70
C PHE A 192 4.33 -19.31 -12.82
N ALA A 193 3.03 -19.58 -12.61
CA ALA A 193 1.99 -19.26 -13.58
C ALA A 193 1.88 -17.75 -13.81
N SER A 194 1.92 -16.95 -12.74
CA SER A 194 1.90 -15.48 -12.82
C SER A 194 3.13 -14.93 -13.52
N ILE A 195 4.32 -15.42 -13.17
CA ILE A 195 5.58 -14.99 -13.82
C ILE A 195 5.54 -15.30 -15.32
N ARG A 196 5.16 -16.53 -15.71
CA ARG A 196 5.05 -16.91 -17.13
C ARG A 196 4.04 -16.04 -17.88
N THR A 197 2.88 -15.77 -17.29
CA THR A 197 1.87 -14.90 -17.89
C THR A 197 2.39 -13.49 -18.15
N ILE A 198 3.28 -12.97 -17.29
CA ILE A 198 3.90 -11.65 -17.48
C ILE A 198 4.97 -11.71 -18.56
N ILE A 199 5.81 -12.75 -18.55
CA ILE A 199 6.84 -12.98 -19.58
C ILE A 199 6.21 -13.09 -20.98
N ASP A 200 5.16 -13.91 -21.12
CA ASP A 200 4.48 -14.14 -22.40
C ASP A 200 3.82 -12.88 -22.97
N LYS A 201 3.53 -11.89 -22.11
CA LYS A 201 2.97 -10.59 -22.50
C LYS A 201 4.04 -9.52 -22.75
N SER A 202 5.28 -9.76 -22.35
CA SER A 202 6.36 -8.81 -22.51
C SER A 202 6.96 -8.91 -23.91
N ASP A 203 7.40 -7.79 -24.47
CA ASP A 203 8.07 -7.72 -25.77
C ASP A 203 9.57 -8.13 -25.71
N SER A 204 10.03 -8.63 -24.57
CA SER A 204 11.45 -8.92 -24.33
C SER A 204 11.88 -10.27 -24.91
N ALA A 205 13.08 -10.31 -25.49
CA ALA A 205 13.56 -11.45 -26.25
C ALA A 205 14.28 -12.51 -25.40
N GLU A 206 14.83 -12.12 -24.24
CA GLU A 206 15.66 -13.00 -23.42
C GLU A 206 15.42 -12.77 -21.91
N ILE A 207 15.55 -13.84 -21.11
CA ILE A 207 15.39 -13.81 -19.66
C ILE A 207 16.77 -13.94 -19.01
N VAL A 208 17.10 -13.01 -18.11
CA VAL A 208 18.35 -13.04 -17.33
C VAL A 208 18.05 -13.35 -15.88
N GLN A 209 18.58 -14.49 -15.42
CA GLN A 209 18.50 -14.90 -14.03
C GLN A 209 19.50 -14.11 -13.17
N ASN A 210 18.98 -13.49 -12.10
CA ASN A 210 19.78 -12.83 -11.07
C ASN A 210 19.83 -13.68 -9.79
N ASP A 211 20.97 -14.31 -9.53
CA ASP A 211 21.20 -15.17 -8.35
C ASP A 211 21.81 -14.39 -7.16
N SER A 212 21.90 -13.07 -7.27
CA SER A 212 22.46 -12.20 -6.24
C SER A 212 21.36 -11.40 -5.53
N VAL A 213 21.64 -11.00 -4.30
CA VAL A 213 20.84 -10.01 -3.56
C VAL A 213 20.86 -8.66 -4.27
N HIS A 214 21.97 -8.34 -4.94
CA HIS A 214 22.12 -7.11 -5.72
C HIS A 214 21.66 -7.32 -7.17
N TRP A 215 20.98 -6.32 -7.71
CA TRP A 215 20.53 -6.33 -9.10
C TRP A 215 21.69 -6.04 -10.06
N LYS A 216 21.80 -6.86 -11.11
CA LYS A 216 22.66 -6.57 -12.27
C LYS A 216 22.13 -5.36 -13.02
N GLU A 217 22.99 -4.63 -13.74
CA GLU A 217 22.54 -3.55 -14.63
C GLU A 217 21.52 -4.06 -15.65
N GLN A 218 20.56 -3.21 -16.00
CA GLN A 218 19.50 -3.55 -16.95
C GLN A 218 20.03 -3.46 -18.38
N THR A 219 19.88 -4.54 -19.13
CA THR A 219 20.15 -4.58 -20.58
C THR A 219 18.82 -4.53 -21.33
N THR A 220 18.76 -3.69 -22.38
CA THR A 220 17.58 -3.59 -23.24
C THR A 220 17.24 -4.94 -23.88
N GLY A 221 15.99 -5.38 -23.74
CA GLY A 221 15.50 -6.63 -24.31
C GLY A 221 15.76 -7.88 -23.46
N GLN A 222 16.38 -7.71 -22.29
CA GLN A 222 16.68 -8.79 -21.34
C GLN A 222 15.93 -8.59 -20.02
N LEU A 223 14.86 -9.37 -19.77
CA LEU A 223 14.11 -9.28 -18.52
C LEU A 223 14.89 -9.89 -17.35
N ARG A 224 15.14 -9.08 -16.32
CA ARG A 224 15.80 -9.56 -15.10
C ARG A 224 14.79 -10.19 -14.16
N ILE A 225 15.06 -11.42 -13.74
CA ILE A 225 14.26 -12.13 -12.74
C ILE A 225 15.16 -12.51 -11.57
N ASN A 226 14.77 -12.11 -10.36
CA ASN A 226 15.51 -12.49 -9.17
C ASN A 226 15.22 -13.94 -8.79
N VAL A 227 16.23 -14.79 -8.79
CA VAL A 227 16.13 -16.22 -8.47
C VAL A 227 16.98 -16.62 -7.27
N HIS A 228 17.47 -15.65 -6.47
CA HIS A 228 18.36 -15.92 -5.32
C HIS A 228 17.75 -16.87 -4.27
N THR A 229 16.42 -16.86 -4.12
CA THR A 229 15.67 -17.71 -3.19
C THR A 229 15.14 -18.99 -3.85
N TRP A 230 15.41 -19.20 -5.14
CA TRP A 230 14.87 -20.33 -5.89
C TRP A 230 15.75 -21.56 -5.74
N THR A 231 15.10 -22.72 -5.72
CA THR A 231 15.77 -24.03 -5.81
C THR A 231 16.35 -24.27 -7.21
N ASP A 232 17.31 -25.19 -7.35
CA ASP A 232 17.92 -25.48 -8.65
C ASP A 232 16.89 -25.99 -9.68
N GLU A 233 15.94 -26.83 -9.25
CA GLU A 233 14.81 -27.29 -10.07
C GLU A 233 13.97 -26.11 -10.62
N GLU A 234 13.73 -25.11 -9.78
CA GLU A 234 12.98 -23.90 -10.14
C GLU A 234 13.73 -23.05 -11.16
N LYS A 235 15.06 -22.97 -11.05
CA LYS A 235 15.92 -22.26 -11.99
C LYS A 235 15.97 -22.96 -13.36
N GLU A 236 15.92 -24.29 -13.37
CA GLU A 236 15.85 -25.08 -14.61
C GLU A 236 14.50 -24.93 -15.33
N LEU A 237 13.38 -24.87 -14.60
CA LEU A 237 12.03 -24.68 -15.17
C LEU A 237 11.80 -23.32 -15.87
N LEU A 238 12.70 -22.37 -15.65
CA LEU A 238 12.69 -21.03 -16.24
C LEU A 238 13.64 -20.89 -17.44
N ARG A 239 14.57 -21.83 -17.63
CA ARG A 239 15.44 -21.89 -18.81
C ARG A 239 14.71 -22.48 -20.01
#